data_AF-A0A969JQ90-F1
#
_entry.id   AF-A0A969JQ90-F1
#
_cell.length_a   1.000
_cell.length_b   1.000
_cell.length_c   1.000
_cell.angle_alpha   90.00
_cell.angle_beta   90.00
_cell.angle_gamma   90.00
#
_symmetry.space_group_name_H-M   'P 1'
#
loop_
_entity.id
_entity.type
_entity.pdbx_description
1 polymer ?
#
loop_
_entity_poly.entity_id
_entity_poly.type
_entity_poly.pdbx_seq_one_letter_code
_entity_poly.pdbx_strand_id
1 'polypeptide(L)'
;MLHPQDVLEALDVGRITQHREARAVIPANDLEIKILELIRNEPLHMDDISVRAEIPIKEVSSTLAMMELKGMVRQMGGMNYQALHEEQADYRLNEE
;
A
#
# COMPACT_ATOMS: atom_id res chain seq x y z
N MET A 1 -27.38 -29.27 12.91
CA MET A 1 -25.92 -29.47 12.95
C MET A 1 -25.36 -28.57 11.88
N LEU A 2 -24.56 -27.56 12.25
CA LEU A 2 -23.94 -26.65 11.28
C LEU A 2 -22.91 -27.46 10.48
N HIS A 3 -23.12 -27.56 9.17
CA HIS A 3 -22.19 -28.23 8.28
C HIS A 3 -21.01 -27.29 8.02
N PRO A 4 -19.77 -27.79 7.90
CA PRO A 4 -18.60 -26.95 7.58
C PRO A 4 -18.72 -26.23 6.22
N GLN A 5 -19.67 -26.64 5.38
CA GLN A 5 -20.01 -25.98 4.12
C GLN A 5 -20.78 -24.66 4.34
N ASP A 6 -21.52 -24.52 5.44
CA ASP A 6 -22.28 -23.30 5.78
C ASP A 6 -21.36 -22.12 6.13
N VAL A 7 -20.12 -22.41 6.59
CA VAL A 7 -19.11 -21.39 6.91
C VAL A 7 -18.49 -20.80 5.63
N LEU A 8 -18.37 -21.61 4.58
CA LEU A 8 -17.82 -21.21 3.28
C LEU A 8 -18.81 -20.40 2.45
N GLU A 9 -20.12 -20.61 2.63
CA GLU A 9 -21.17 -19.81 1.96
C GLU A 9 -21.31 -18.41 2.60
N ALA A 10 -21.03 -18.26 3.90
CA ALA A 10 -21.04 -16.98 4.60
C ALA A 10 -19.84 -16.08 4.22
N LEU A 11 -18.75 -16.69 3.76
CA LEU A 11 -17.58 -15.99 3.26
C LEU A 11 -17.69 -15.95 1.73
N ASP A 12 -18.34 -14.92 1.20
CA ASP A 12 -18.49 -14.64 -0.23
C ASP A 12 -17.13 -14.34 -0.90
N VAL A 13 -16.26 -15.35 -0.97
CA VAL A 13 -14.90 -15.30 -1.53
C VAL A 13 -14.95 -15.00 -3.04
N GLY A 14 -16.05 -15.31 -3.71
CA GLY A 14 -16.28 -14.99 -5.13
C GLY A 14 -16.38 -13.49 -5.43
N ARG A 15 -17.00 -12.69 -4.54
CA ARG A 15 -17.08 -11.23 -4.70
C ARG A 15 -15.78 -10.49 -4.40
N ILE A 16 -14.84 -11.10 -3.66
CA ILE A 16 -13.55 -10.47 -3.33
C ILE A 16 -12.68 -10.30 -4.60
N THR A 17 -12.78 -11.23 -5.56
CA THR A 17 -11.96 -11.21 -6.78
C THR A 17 -12.38 -10.11 -7.75
N GLN A 18 -13.68 -9.83 -7.92
CA GLN A 18 -14.14 -8.79 -8.85
C GLN A 18 -13.87 -7.35 -8.35
N HIS A 19 -13.78 -7.12 -7.05
CA HIS A 19 -13.40 -5.81 -6.51
C HIS A 19 -11.89 -5.50 -6.61
N ARG A 20 -11.07 -6.51 -6.93
CA ARG A 20 -9.61 -6.40 -6.95
C ARG A 20 -9.05 -5.81 -8.24
N GLU A 21 -9.71 -6.01 -9.37
CA GLU A 21 -9.23 -5.51 -10.68
C GLU A 21 -9.32 -3.98 -10.82
N ALA A 22 -10.16 -3.31 -10.02
CA ALA A 22 -10.38 -1.86 -10.08
C ALA A 22 -9.44 -1.02 -9.18
N ARG A 23 -8.52 -1.66 -8.44
CA ARG A 23 -7.66 -0.99 -7.45
C ARG A 23 -6.18 -1.03 -7.83
N ALA A 24 -5.84 -0.88 -9.10
CA ALA A 24 -4.49 -0.43 -9.44
C ALA A 24 -4.33 1.00 -8.90
N VAL A 25 -3.75 1.13 -7.70
CA VAL A 25 -3.45 2.43 -7.11
C VAL A 25 -2.23 2.97 -7.83
N ILE A 26 -2.49 3.67 -8.94
CA ILE A 26 -1.45 4.29 -9.76
C ILE A 26 -1.08 5.63 -9.11
N PRO A 27 0.22 5.96 -8.97
CA PRO A 27 0.62 7.27 -8.51
C PRO A 27 0.07 8.35 -9.44
N ALA A 28 -0.56 9.36 -8.86
CA ALA A 28 -1.34 10.37 -9.58
C ALA A 28 -0.49 11.54 -10.09
N ASN A 29 0.74 11.69 -9.60
CA ASN A 29 1.63 12.80 -9.93
C ASN A 29 3.11 12.43 -9.77
N ASP A 30 3.99 13.29 -10.30
CA ASP A 30 5.45 13.09 -10.26
C ASP A 30 6.04 13.05 -8.84
N LEU A 31 5.42 13.73 -7.87
CA LEU A 31 5.88 13.72 -6.47
C LEU A 31 5.63 12.36 -5.82
N GLU A 32 4.46 11.76 -6.04
CA GLU A 32 4.11 10.41 -5.57
C GLU A 32 5.07 9.39 -6.16
N ILE A 33 5.39 9.49 -7.46
CA ILE A 33 6.38 8.63 -8.12
C ILE A 33 7.75 8.80 -7.46
N LYS A 34 8.22 10.04 -7.30
CA LYS A 34 9.54 10.32 -6.71
C LYS A 34 9.65 9.80 -5.27
N ILE A 35 8.61 9.99 -4.47
CA ILE A 35 8.57 9.48 -3.08
C ILE A 35 8.57 7.96 -3.06
N LEU A 36 7.75 7.30 -3.90
CA LEU A 36 7.72 5.83 -3.99
C LEU A 36 9.07 5.24 -4.34
N GLU A 37 9.77 5.82 -5.32
CA GLU A 37 11.10 5.36 -5.73
C GLU A 37 12.12 5.48 -4.58
N LEU A 38 12.03 6.54 -3.77
CA LEU A 38 12.92 6.73 -2.62
C LEU A 38 12.71 5.69 -1.52
N ILE A 39 11.46 5.32 -1.23
CA ILE A 39 11.09 4.39 -0.15
C ILE A 39 10.79 2.98 -0.65
N ARG A 40 11.16 2.67 -1.89
CA ARG A 40 10.86 1.39 -2.55
C ARG A 40 11.50 0.23 -1.82
N ASN A 41 12.79 0.36 -1.50
CA ASN A 41 13.61 -0.76 -1.02
C ASN A 41 13.72 -0.81 0.51
N GLU A 42 13.60 0.32 1.19
CA GLU A 42 13.74 0.41 2.64
C GLU A 42 12.91 1.57 3.22
N PRO A 43 12.54 1.50 4.53
CA PRO A 43 11.83 2.58 5.18
C PRO A 43 12.75 3.80 5.32
N LEU A 44 12.27 4.99 4.94
CA LEU A 44 12.99 6.24 5.13
C LEU A 44 12.24 7.19 6.05
N HIS A 45 12.99 7.96 6.82
CA HIS A 45 12.45 9.02 7.66
C HIS A 45 11.83 10.14 6.80
N MET A 46 10.77 10.79 7.28
CA MET A 46 10.11 11.88 6.56
C MET A 46 11.09 13.00 6.15
N ASP A 47 12.00 13.40 7.05
CA ASP A 47 13.02 14.42 6.76
C ASP A 47 14.01 13.96 5.69
N ASP A 48 14.37 12.66 5.70
CA ASP A 48 15.26 12.06 4.72
C ASP A 48 14.64 12.06 3.32
N ILE A 49 13.33 11.84 3.23
CA ILE A 49 12.54 11.94 2.00
C ILE A 49 12.52 13.39 1.53
N SER A 50 12.30 14.36 2.43
CA SER A 50 12.32 15.80 2.11
C SER A 50 13.65 16.24 1.51
N VAL A 51 14.78 15.82 2.12
CA VAL A 51 16.12 16.17 1.62
C VAL A 51 16.40 15.52 0.27
N ARG A 52 16.17 14.21 0.12
CA ARG A 52 16.47 13.47 -1.13
C ARG A 52 15.55 13.86 -2.29
N ALA A 53 14.29 14.18 -1.98
CA ALA A 53 13.34 14.60 -2.99
C ALA A 53 13.46 16.09 -3.32
N GLU A 54 14.21 16.88 -2.54
CA GLU A 54 14.31 18.34 -2.67
C GLU A 54 12.94 19.02 -2.59
N ILE A 55 12.05 18.49 -1.76
CA ILE A 55 10.67 18.95 -1.56
C ILE A 55 10.53 19.50 -0.14
N PRO A 56 9.80 20.60 0.10
CA PRO A 56 9.50 21.07 1.45
C PRO A 56 8.80 20.01 2.31
N ILE A 57 9.21 19.90 3.58
CA ILE A 57 8.65 18.90 4.53
C ILE A 57 7.12 18.92 4.63
N LYS A 58 6.50 20.11 4.50
CA LYS A 58 5.03 20.29 4.51
C LYS A 58 4.35 19.57 3.34
N GLU A 59 4.97 19.63 2.17
CA GLU A 59 4.47 19.01 0.95
C GLU A 59 4.70 17.50 0.98
N VAL A 60 5.86 17.05 1.48
CA VAL A 60 6.13 15.63 1.75
C VAL A 60 5.10 15.04 2.71
N SER A 61 4.82 15.72 3.82
CA SER A 61 3.82 15.28 4.82
C SER A 61 2.42 15.15 4.21
N SER A 62 1.98 16.15 3.45
CA SER A 62 0.65 16.13 2.80
C SER A 62 0.56 15.01 1.75
N THR A 63 1.65 14.80 1.01
CA THR A 63 1.73 13.77 -0.03
C THR A 63 1.73 12.37 0.59
N LEU A 64 2.58 12.12 1.58
CA LEU A 64 2.62 10.85 2.32
C LEU A 64 1.28 10.50 2.96
N ALA A 65 0.58 11.48 3.55
CA ALA A 65 -0.75 11.27 4.11
C ALA A 65 -1.77 10.84 3.02
N MET A 66 -1.74 11.48 1.85
CA MET A 66 -2.59 11.09 0.73
C MET A 66 -2.23 9.69 0.19
N MET A 67 -0.93 9.40 0.09
CA MET A 67 -0.44 8.09 -0.37
C MET A 67 -0.80 6.98 0.62
N GLU A 68 -0.80 7.25 1.92
CA GLU A 68 -1.19 6.30 2.96
C GLU A 68 -2.71 6.02 2.92
N LEU A 69 -3.54 7.05 2.73
CA LEU A 69 -4.98 6.90 2.50
C LEU A 69 -5.29 6.11 1.22
N LYS A 70 -4.47 6.29 0.19
CA LYS A 70 -4.52 5.52 -1.07
C LYS A 70 -4.00 4.08 -0.90
N GLY A 71 -3.31 3.75 0.20
CA GLY A 71 -2.74 2.44 0.45
C GLY A 71 -1.42 2.16 -0.29
N MET A 72 -0.72 3.20 -0.76
CA MET A 72 0.57 3.06 -1.46
C MET A 72 1.77 3.03 -0.51
N VAL A 73 1.64 3.60 0.68
CA VAL A 73 2.73 3.69 1.68
C VAL A 73 2.16 3.43 3.08
N ARG A 74 3.03 3.07 4.01
CA ARG A 74 2.66 2.90 5.44
C ARG A 74 3.72 3.50 6.35
N GLN A 75 3.28 4.12 7.44
CA GLN A 75 4.18 4.54 8.51
C GLN A 75 4.65 3.34 9.35
N MET A 76 5.96 3.18 9.50
CA MET A 76 6.61 2.10 10.28
C MET A 76 6.98 2.51 11.72
N GLY A 77 6.55 3.70 12.14
CA GLY A 77 6.92 4.30 13.43
C GLY A 77 8.16 5.20 13.33
N GLY A 78 8.29 6.13 14.29
CA GLY A 78 9.39 7.11 14.28
C GLY A 78 9.45 7.96 13.02
N MET A 79 8.29 8.29 12.42
CA MET A 79 8.18 9.03 11.14
C MET A 79 8.87 8.37 9.94
N ASN A 80 9.14 7.07 10.00
CA ASN A 80 9.62 6.30 8.84
C ASN A 80 8.45 5.81 7.99
N TYR A 81 8.61 5.87 6.66
CA TYR A 81 7.62 5.43 5.68
C TYR A 81 8.22 4.39 4.74
N GLN A 82 7.42 3.38 4.41
CA GLN A 82 7.77 2.29 3.49
C GLN A 82 6.73 2.20 2.38
N ALA A 83 7.16 2.01 1.13
CA ALA A 83 6.26 1.69 0.02
C ALA A 83 5.59 0.33 0.27
N LEU A 84 4.26 0.29 0.13
CA LEU A 84 3.51 -0.95 0.06
C LEU A 84 3.62 -1.45 -1.38
N HIS A 85 4.46 -2.46 -1.62
CA HIS A 85 4.46 -3.15 -2.91
C HIS A 85 3.14 -3.91 -3.04
N GLU A 86 2.27 -3.43 -3.93
CA GLU A 86 1.21 -4.25 -4.52
C GLU A 86 1.65 -4.67 -5.93
N GLU A 87 2.89 -5.15 -6.09
CA GLU A 87 3.05 -6.27 -7.02
C GLU A 87 2.30 -7.40 -6.35
N GLN A 88 1.21 -7.86 -6.98
CA GLN A 88 0.41 -9.00 -6.53
C GLN A 88 1.32 -9.97 -5.80
N ALA A 89 1.30 -9.94 -4.46
CA ALA A 89 1.83 -11.04 -3.70
C ALA A 89 0.93 -12.18 -4.14
N ASP A 90 1.44 -13.00 -5.05
CA ASP A 90 0.87 -14.26 -5.44
C ASP A 90 0.77 -15.02 -4.13
N TYR A 91 -0.36 -14.85 -3.47
CA TYR A 91 -0.68 -15.55 -2.25
C TYR A 91 -0.85 -16.96 -2.76
N ARG A 92 0.25 -17.73 -2.75
CA ARG A 92 0.22 -19.16 -2.88
C ARG A 92 -0.73 -19.62 -1.78
N LEU A 93 -1.99 -19.80 -2.15
CA LEU A 93 -2.88 -20.68 -1.46
C LEU A 93 -2.11 -22.00 -1.47
N ASN A 94 -1.48 -22.30 -0.34
CA ASN A 94 -0.98 -23.63 -0.08
C ASN A 94 -2.23 -24.48 0.00
N GLU A 95 -2.65 -25.00 -1.15
CA GLU A 95 -3.60 -26.08 -1.26
C GLU A 95 -2.86 -27.33 -0.75
N GLU A 96 -3.10 -27.67 0.51
CA GLU A 96 -2.96 -29.04 1.03
C GLU A 96 -4.34 -29.63 1.27
#